data_AF-A0A0G0IMV6-F1
#
_entry.id   AF-A0A0G0IMV6-F1
#
_cell.length_a   1.000
_cell.length_b   1.000
_cell.length_c   1.000
_cell.angle_alpha   90.00
_cell.angle_beta   90.00
_cell.angle_gamma   90.00
#
_symmetry.space_group_name_H-M   'P 1'
#
loop_
_entity.id
_entity.type
_entity.pdbx_description
1 polymer ?
#
loop_
_entity_poly.entity_id
_entity_poly.type
_entity_poly.pdbx_seq_one_letter_code
_entity_poly.pdbx_strand_id
1 'polypeptide(L)'
;MVNMKKVFVSGCYDIVHGGHIEFFTQAKKYGDYLIVSVANDKVLEIHKDRKSSLPVEHKVRLLKAISIIDEVVVGDGLEPGLDFKEHFLRIKPNYLVATEDDKFGEKKKKLCAEVGAQYVVIPKTLSYEKISTTEIINFIKAPKQIPLRVDFAGGWLDVPKFSRNGGYIVNCAISPLVSLSHWEYEIKSGLGGSAAYSVLMGKNAVETELNIGVGWQDPAIISETGLCVWRSGELPVLEMKINPSFLLGKMTLYWTGTTHSTPDNTNRARDYDLIYKAGIIAADAIFYKQFEKLWEAVKLSYRAQLQEGMSALPDFGEIAKKYCGGGWGGYALYIFDNVIERDKFLIQKNTKKIEPYIANNIKNNT
;
A
#
# COMPACT_ATOMS: atom_id res chain seq x y z
N MET A 1 42.73 -21.28 31.04
CA MET A 1 42.27 -20.62 29.80
C MET A 1 40.84 -20.19 30.02
N VAL A 2 40.50 -18.91 29.84
CA VAL A 2 39.10 -18.49 29.84
C VAL A 2 38.46 -19.13 28.61
N ASN A 3 37.43 -19.94 28.81
CA ASN A 3 36.75 -20.63 27.71
C ASN A 3 35.89 -19.60 26.96
N MET A 4 36.37 -19.16 25.79
CA MET A 4 35.73 -18.13 24.96
C MET A 4 34.37 -18.63 24.45
N LYS A 5 33.29 -17.94 24.81
CA LYS A 5 31.93 -18.34 24.41
C LYS A 5 31.64 -17.87 22.99
N LYS A 6 31.36 -18.81 22.09
CA LYS A 6 31.02 -18.54 20.69
C LYS A 6 29.51 -18.43 20.51
N VAL A 7 29.07 -17.35 19.86
CA VAL A 7 27.69 -17.09 19.49
C VAL A 7 27.57 -17.18 17.97
N PHE A 8 26.55 -17.88 17.49
CA PHE A 8 26.27 -18.02 16.08
C PHE A 8 24.91 -17.41 15.75
N VAL A 9 24.83 -16.65 14.67
CA VAL A 9 23.57 -16.14 14.10
C VAL A 9 23.53 -16.42 12.60
N SER A 10 22.35 -16.61 12.03
CA SER A 10 22.17 -16.84 10.61
C SER A 10 21.07 -15.97 10.02
N GLY A 11 21.26 -15.52 8.79
CA GLY A 11 20.32 -14.66 8.10
C GLY A 11 20.71 -14.35 6.66
N CYS A 12 19.82 -13.62 5.97
CA CYS A 12 20.03 -13.26 4.57
C CYS A 12 20.84 -11.96 4.40
N TYR A 13 20.71 -11.05 5.38
CA TYR A 13 21.37 -9.74 5.47
C TYR A 13 21.49 -9.01 4.12
N ASP A 14 20.37 -8.94 3.40
CA ASP A 14 20.36 -8.53 1.99
C ASP A 14 20.66 -7.03 1.83
N ILE A 15 19.93 -6.18 2.56
CA ILE A 15 20.29 -4.77 2.79
C ILE A 15 20.48 -4.60 4.29
N VAL A 16 21.73 -4.39 4.70
CA VAL A 16 22.09 -4.15 6.11
C VAL A 16 21.49 -2.80 6.56
N HIS A 17 20.88 -2.80 7.75
CA HIS A 17 20.20 -1.64 8.33
C HIS A 17 20.25 -1.72 9.85
N GLY A 18 19.81 -0.67 10.56
CA GLY A 18 19.89 -0.57 12.03
C GLY A 18 19.35 -1.80 12.77
N GLY A 19 18.20 -2.34 12.35
CA GLY A 19 17.64 -3.56 12.94
C GLY A 19 18.57 -4.78 12.92
N HIS A 20 19.42 -4.93 11.89
CA HIS A 20 20.43 -5.99 11.86
C HIS A 20 21.57 -5.70 12.86
N ILE A 21 22.00 -4.45 12.96
CA ILE A 21 23.05 -4.03 13.91
C ILE A 21 22.59 -4.31 15.34
N GLU A 22 21.37 -3.91 15.70
CA GLU A 22 20.82 -4.14 17.03
C GLU A 22 20.69 -5.64 17.33
N PHE A 23 20.25 -6.45 16.35
CA PHE A 23 20.21 -7.91 16.49
C PHE A 23 21.61 -8.49 16.78
N PHE A 24 22.64 -8.07 16.05
CA PHE A 24 24.02 -8.51 16.31
C PHE A 24 24.50 -8.07 17.69
N THR A 25 24.19 -6.84 18.10
CA THR A 25 24.53 -6.31 19.42
C THR A 25 23.87 -7.10 20.56
N GLN A 26 22.60 -7.47 20.41
CA GLN A 26 21.90 -8.30 21.39
C GLN A 26 22.42 -9.73 21.39
N ALA A 27 22.66 -10.33 20.23
CA ALA A 27 23.22 -11.67 20.12
C ALA A 27 24.62 -11.76 20.77
N LYS A 28 25.48 -10.76 20.55
CA LYS A 28 26.82 -10.71 21.15
C LYS A 28 26.78 -10.77 22.69
N LYS A 29 25.72 -10.32 23.37
CA LYS A 29 25.60 -10.38 24.84
C LYS A 29 25.66 -11.80 25.40
N TYR A 30 25.43 -12.83 24.58
CA TYR A 30 25.49 -14.24 25.00
C TYR A 30 26.91 -14.82 25.01
N GLY A 31 27.91 -14.13 24.48
CA GLY A 31 29.29 -14.62 24.47
C GLY A 31 30.34 -13.62 24.03
N ASP A 32 31.53 -14.11 23.77
CA ASP A 32 32.72 -13.30 23.53
C ASP A 32 33.08 -13.22 22.05
N TYR A 33 32.56 -14.13 21.21
CA TYR A 33 32.91 -14.26 19.79
C TYR A 33 31.65 -14.50 18.94
N LEU A 34 31.28 -13.56 18.09
CA LEU A 34 30.08 -13.58 17.25
C LEU A 34 30.45 -14.00 15.82
N ILE A 35 29.89 -15.13 15.42
CA ILE A 35 29.91 -15.66 14.06
C ILE A 35 28.59 -15.33 13.39
N VAL A 36 28.64 -14.65 12.25
CA VAL A 36 27.48 -14.34 11.42
C VAL A 36 27.52 -15.18 10.14
N SER A 37 26.50 -16.01 9.95
CA SER A 37 26.31 -16.75 8.70
C SER A 37 25.35 -16.03 7.76
N VAL A 38 25.80 -15.77 6.54
CA VAL A 38 25.01 -15.17 5.46
C VAL A 38 24.65 -16.22 4.42
N ALA A 39 23.36 -16.31 4.08
CA ALA A 39 22.87 -17.18 3.01
C ALA A 39 23.40 -16.74 1.64
N ASN A 40 23.83 -17.71 0.81
CA ASN A 40 24.21 -17.46 -0.58
C ASN A 40 22.98 -17.17 -1.48
N ASP A 41 23.23 -16.76 -2.72
CA ASP A 41 22.18 -16.36 -3.66
C ASP A 41 21.26 -17.53 -4.05
N LYS A 42 21.80 -18.75 -4.20
CA LYS A 42 21.02 -19.95 -4.55
C LYS A 42 20.03 -20.34 -3.44
N VAL A 43 20.44 -20.22 -2.18
CA VAL A 43 19.60 -20.48 -1.00
C VAL A 43 18.44 -19.48 -0.95
N LEU A 44 18.68 -18.21 -1.32
CA LEU A 44 17.63 -17.20 -1.39
C LEU A 44 16.62 -17.47 -2.51
N GLU A 45 17.11 -17.85 -3.69
CA GLU A 45 16.27 -18.18 -4.85
C GLU A 45 15.38 -19.39 -4.56
N ILE A 46 15.96 -20.47 -4.03
CA ILE A 46 15.22 -21.73 -3.76
C ILE A 46 14.24 -21.60 -2.60
N HIS A 47 14.60 -20.88 -1.52
CA HIS A 47 13.78 -20.90 -0.29
C HIS A 47 12.88 -19.69 -0.12
N LYS A 48 13.19 -18.57 -0.77
CA LYS A 48 12.44 -17.32 -0.60
C LYS A 48 11.84 -16.81 -1.91
N ASP A 49 11.97 -17.57 -2.99
CA ASP A 49 11.50 -17.22 -4.34
C ASP A 49 11.88 -15.78 -4.71
N ARG A 50 13.10 -15.39 -4.34
CA ARG A 50 13.58 -14.03 -4.51
C ARG A 50 15.07 -14.02 -4.82
N LYS A 51 15.43 -13.14 -5.75
CA LYS A 51 16.83 -12.80 -5.99
C LYS A 51 17.35 -11.94 -4.86
N SER A 52 18.63 -12.12 -4.55
CA SER A 52 19.37 -11.25 -3.65
C SER A 52 19.48 -9.84 -4.24
N SER A 53 19.34 -8.81 -3.40
CA SER A 53 19.54 -7.41 -3.79
C SER A 53 21.03 -7.05 -3.89
N LEU A 54 21.89 -7.76 -3.15
CA LEU A 54 23.35 -7.62 -3.21
C LEU A 54 24.03 -8.96 -3.51
N PRO A 55 25.12 -8.98 -4.31
CA PRO A 55 25.96 -10.17 -4.42
C PRO A 55 26.52 -10.59 -3.05
N VAL A 56 26.72 -11.89 -2.83
CA VAL A 56 27.16 -12.42 -1.53
C VAL A 56 28.49 -11.82 -1.05
N GLU A 57 29.42 -11.52 -1.96
CA GLU A 57 30.72 -10.94 -1.63
C GLU A 57 30.58 -9.53 -1.03
N HIS A 58 29.59 -8.76 -1.51
CA HIS A 58 29.28 -7.44 -0.95
C HIS A 58 28.77 -7.57 0.48
N LYS A 59 27.85 -8.51 0.73
CA LYS A 59 27.33 -8.77 2.08
C LYS A 59 28.46 -9.18 3.03
N VAL A 60 29.34 -10.08 2.61
CA VAL A 60 30.49 -10.52 3.42
C VAL A 60 31.40 -9.35 3.75
N ARG A 61 31.74 -8.49 2.78
CA ARG A 61 32.59 -7.31 3.03
C ARG A 61 31.94 -6.32 4.00
N LEU A 62 30.64 -6.06 3.85
CA LEU A 62 29.89 -5.17 4.75
C LEU A 62 29.84 -5.74 6.17
N LEU A 63 29.50 -7.01 6.33
CA LEU A 63 29.42 -7.66 7.64
C LEU A 63 30.79 -7.70 8.34
N LYS A 64 31.88 -7.98 7.60
CA LYS A 64 33.24 -7.96 8.17
C LYS A 64 33.70 -6.57 8.63
N ALA A 65 33.10 -5.49 8.12
CA ALA A 65 33.41 -4.13 8.55
C ALA A 65 32.67 -3.71 9.84
N ILE A 66 31.66 -4.49 10.25
CA ILE A 66 30.90 -4.21 11.49
C ILE A 66 31.72 -4.73 12.67
N SER A 67 32.18 -3.83 13.53
CA SER A 67 33.14 -4.11 14.61
C SER A 67 32.70 -5.16 15.63
N ILE A 68 31.40 -5.42 15.79
CA ILE A 68 30.89 -6.42 16.73
C ILE A 68 30.93 -7.85 16.19
N ILE A 69 31.15 -8.02 14.88
CA ILE A 69 31.19 -9.31 14.20
C ILE A 69 32.64 -9.77 14.13
N ASP A 70 32.95 -10.94 14.70
CA ASP A 70 34.31 -11.48 14.71
C ASP A 70 34.60 -12.39 13.52
N GLU A 71 33.57 -13.11 13.04
CA GLU A 71 33.69 -14.01 11.89
C GLU A 71 32.43 -13.95 11.02
N VAL A 72 32.62 -14.00 9.69
CA VAL A 72 31.54 -14.11 8.72
C VAL A 72 31.74 -15.38 7.90
N VAL A 73 30.71 -16.21 7.83
CA VAL A 73 30.69 -17.43 7.02
C VAL A 73 29.56 -17.39 6.01
N VAL A 74 29.73 -18.06 4.86
CA VAL A 74 28.69 -18.14 3.83
C VAL A 74 28.00 -19.50 3.93
N GLY A 75 26.70 -19.49 4.18
CA GLY A 75 25.86 -20.70 4.15
C GLY A 75 25.46 -21.04 2.71
N ASP A 76 25.78 -22.24 2.27
CA ASP A 76 25.50 -22.76 0.92
C ASP A 76 24.67 -24.05 0.92
N GLY A 77 24.30 -24.56 2.10
CA GLY A 77 23.43 -25.71 2.24
C GLY A 77 22.03 -25.43 1.70
N LEU A 78 21.46 -26.41 1.00
CA LEU A 78 20.12 -26.31 0.41
C LEU A 78 19.00 -26.75 1.36
N GLU A 79 19.31 -27.06 2.63
CA GLU A 79 18.30 -27.42 3.60
C GLU A 79 17.60 -26.16 4.14
N PRO A 80 16.26 -26.01 3.95
CA PRO A 80 15.55 -24.82 4.40
C PRO A 80 15.71 -24.59 5.91
N GLY A 81 16.21 -23.40 6.24
CA GLY A 81 16.43 -22.95 7.62
C GLY A 81 17.74 -23.44 8.26
N LEU A 82 18.52 -24.25 7.54
CA LEU A 82 19.79 -24.84 7.98
C LEU A 82 20.88 -24.76 6.90
N ASP A 83 20.87 -23.71 6.08
CA ASP A 83 21.87 -23.42 5.04
C ASP A 83 23.31 -23.31 5.59
N PHE A 84 23.42 -23.07 6.89
CA PHE A 84 24.67 -22.92 7.64
C PHE A 84 25.11 -24.18 8.41
N LYS A 85 24.42 -25.32 8.23
CA LYS A 85 24.60 -26.54 9.04
C LYS A 85 26.05 -27.04 9.11
N GLU A 86 26.74 -27.12 7.98
CA GLU A 86 28.12 -27.63 7.93
C GLU A 86 29.09 -26.75 8.71
N HIS A 87 28.96 -25.43 8.57
CA HIS A 87 29.71 -24.45 9.35
C HIS A 87 29.42 -24.59 10.84
N PHE A 88 28.15 -24.74 11.21
CA PHE A 88 27.73 -24.86 12.60
C PHE A 88 28.30 -26.12 13.29
N LEU A 89 28.21 -27.28 12.63
CA LEU A 89 28.75 -28.55 13.13
C LEU A 89 30.27 -28.52 13.28
N ARG A 90 30.97 -27.82 12.38
CA ARG A 90 32.42 -27.64 12.44
C ARG A 90 32.85 -26.69 13.55
N ILE A 91 32.16 -25.56 13.69
CA ILE A 91 32.52 -24.48 14.63
C ILE A 91 32.16 -24.85 16.08
N LYS A 92 31.07 -25.62 16.27
CA LYS A 92 30.52 -26.03 17.57
C LYS A 92 30.35 -24.82 18.53
N PRO A 93 29.50 -23.84 18.17
CA PRO A 93 29.29 -22.66 19.00
C PRO A 93 28.55 -23.02 20.31
N ASN A 94 28.60 -22.13 21.29
CA ASN A 94 27.84 -22.30 22.54
C ASN A 94 26.39 -21.89 22.39
N TYR A 95 26.11 -20.92 21.52
CA TYR A 95 24.76 -20.37 21.32
C TYR A 95 24.42 -20.26 19.83
N LEU A 96 23.18 -20.60 19.47
CA LEU A 96 22.54 -20.19 18.22
C LEU A 96 21.44 -19.19 18.57
N VAL A 97 21.63 -17.93 18.22
CA VAL A 97 20.67 -16.87 18.53
C VAL A 97 19.81 -16.57 17.31
N ALA A 98 18.50 -16.56 17.49
CA ALA A 98 17.50 -16.25 16.48
C ALA A 98 16.49 -15.22 17.01
N THR A 99 15.63 -14.75 16.11
CA THR A 99 14.55 -13.81 16.47
C THR A 99 13.21 -14.53 16.59
N GLU A 100 12.24 -13.91 17.24
CA GLU A 100 10.91 -14.47 17.55
C GLU A 100 10.10 -14.96 16.34
N ASP A 101 10.38 -14.46 15.14
CA ASP A 101 9.73 -14.84 13.88
C ASP A 101 10.42 -16.00 13.14
N ASP A 102 11.32 -16.73 13.81
CA ASP A 102 12.01 -17.88 13.22
C ASP A 102 11.07 -19.08 13.00
N LYS A 103 10.77 -19.35 11.73
CA LYS A 103 9.93 -20.46 11.29
C LYS A 103 10.58 -21.84 11.42
N PHE A 104 11.89 -21.92 11.69
CA PHE A 104 12.66 -23.17 11.71
C PHE A 104 13.22 -23.52 13.10
N GLY A 105 12.64 -22.97 14.18
CA GLY A 105 13.13 -23.12 15.55
C GLY A 105 13.34 -24.58 15.98
N GLU A 106 12.39 -25.48 15.69
CA GLU A 106 12.52 -26.90 16.07
C GLU A 106 13.69 -27.61 15.38
N LYS A 107 13.94 -27.32 14.10
CA LYS A 107 15.10 -27.87 13.38
C LYS A 107 16.42 -27.36 13.97
N LYS A 108 16.47 -26.06 14.27
CA LYS A 108 17.65 -25.41 14.86
C LYS A 108 17.94 -25.91 16.28
N LYS A 109 16.91 -26.16 17.09
CA LYS A 109 17.05 -26.79 18.41
C LYS A 109 17.67 -28.19 18.32
N LYS A 110 17.21 -29.02 17.36
CA LYS A 110 17.80 -30.34 17.11
C LYS A 110 19.28 -30.25 16.73
N LEU A 111 19.63 -29.35 15.80
CA LEU A 111 21.01 -29.12 15.41
C LEU A 111 21.88 -28.64 16.59
N CYS A 112 21.34 -27.78 17.46
CA CYS A 112 22.04 -27.33 18.66
C CYS A 112 22.35 -28.49 19.61
N ALA A 113 21.41 -29.42 19.80
CA ALA A 113 21.60 -30.59 20.66
C ALA A 113 22.75 -31.50 20.19
N GLU A 114 23.00 -31.60 18.87
CA GLU A 114 24.09 -32.42 18.31
C GLU A 114 25.49 -31.94 18.72
N VAL A 115 25.64 -30.64 19.02
CA VAL A 115 26.93 -30.03 19.38
C VAL A 115 26.97 -29.49 20.81
N GLY A 116 25.90 -29.67 21.59
CA GLY A 116 25.77 -29.13 22.94
C GLY A 116 25.61 -27.61 22.99
N ALA A 117 25.11 -26.99 21.91
CA ALA A 117 24.78 -25.56 21.87
C ALA A 117 23.39 -25.29 22.48
N GLN A 118 23.16 -24.05 22.91
CA GLN A 118 21.84 -23.58 23.33
C GLN A 118 21.19 -22.74 22.22
N TYR A 119 19.96 -23.08 21.84
CA TYR A 119 19.14 -22.24 20.97
C TYR A 119 18.46 -21.15 21.79
N VAL A 120 18.64 -19.89 21.39
CA VAL A 120 18.13 -18.72 22.09
C VAL A 120 17.30 -17.88 21.13
N VAL A 121 16.13 -17.45 21.58
CA VAL A 121 15.24 -16.56 20.82
C VAL A 121 15.20 -15.20 21.52
N ILE A 122 15.48 -14.13 20.79
CA ILE A 122 15.42 -12.75 21.29
C ILE A 122 14.34 -11.92 20.58
N PRO A 123 13.69 -10.98 21.28
CA PRO A 123 12.65 -10.13 20.69
C PRO A 123 13.25 -9.11 19.73
N LYS A 124 12.50 -8.67 18.70
CA LYS A 124 12.92 -7.59 17.80
C LYS A 124 12.62 -6.21 18.39
N THR A 125 13.08 -5.96 19.62
CA THR A 125 12.87 -4.66 20.28
C THR A 125 13.92 -3.68 19.81
N LEU A 126 13.47 -2.54 19.27
CA LEU A 126 14.31 -1.43 18.84
C LEU A 126 13.95 -0.18 19.65
N SER A 127 14.94 0.66 19.97
CA SER A 127 14.73 1.97 20.60
C SER A 127 14.36 3.07 19.59
N TYR A 128 14.32 2.73 18.30
CA TYR A 128 14.02 3.61 17.18
C TYR A 128 13.13 2.90 16.17
N GLU A 129 12.66 3.65 15.16
CA GLU A 129 11.73 3.16 14.15
C GLU A 129 12.25 1.90 13.44
N LYS A 130 11.37 0.89 13.35
CA LYS A 130 11.67 -0.38 12.73
C LYS A 130 11.65 -0.25 11.21
N ILE A 131 12.65 -0.84 10.57
CA ILE A 131 12.72 -0.95 9.12
C ILE A 131 13.17 -2.35 8.72
N SER A 132 12.71 -2.79 7.56
CA SER A 132 13.10 -4.03 6.91
C SER A 132 13.68 -3.76 5.52
N THR A 133 14.45 -4.73 5.00
CA THR A 133 14.92 -4.72 3.61
C THR A 133 13.77 -4.54 2.62
N THR A 134 12.64 -5.23 2.84
CA THR A 134 11.46 -5.12 1.97
C THR A 134 10.91 -3.70 1.96
N GLU A 135 10.79 -3.05 3.12
CA GLU A 135 10.31 -1.67 3.22
C GLU A 135 11.26 -0.69 2.53
N ILE A 136 12.57 -0.85 2.70
CA ILE A 136 13.58 -0.01 2.01
C ILE A 136 13.41 -0.13 0.49
N ILE A 137 13.33 -1.35 -0.02
CA ILE A 137 13.20 -1.60 -1.46
C ILE A 137 11.89 -1.01 -1.98
N ASN A 138 10.78 -1.22 -1.28
CA ASN A 138 9.50 -0.71 -1.72
C ASN A 138 9.43 0.82 -1.67
N PHE A 139 10.04 1.44 -0.66
CA PHE A 139 10.14 2.90 -0.56
C PHE A 139 10.97 3.48 -1.72
N ILE A 140 12.11 2.86 -2.06
CA ILE A 140 12.93 3.27 -3.21
C ILE A 140 12.16 3.14 -4.54
N LYS A 141 11.35 2.08 -4.68
CA LYS A 141 10.53 1.82 -5.86
C LYS A 141 9.25 2.66 -5.92
N ALA A 142 8.88 3.32 -4.82
CA ALA A 142 7.64 4.08 -4.74
C ALA A 142 7.64 5.22 -5.79
N PRO A 143 6.48 5.49 -6.41
CA PRO A 143 6.38 6.59 -7.35
C PRO A 143 6.63 7.93 -6.65
N LYS A 144 7.25 8.89 -7.35
CA LYS A 144 7.48 10.24 -6.81
C LYS A 144 6.20 11.07 -6.74
N GLN A 145 5.31 10.84 -7.68
CA GLN A 145 4.03 11.53 -7.81
C GLN A 145 2.96 10.52 -8.19
N ILE A 146 1.75 10.74 -7.69
CA ILE A 146 0.64 9.82 -7.89
C ILE A 146 -0.67 10.60 -8.03
N PRO A 147 -1.64 10.12 -8.82
CA PRO A 147 -2.95 10.76 -8.87
C PRO A 147 -3.72 10.52 -7.57
N LEU A 148 -4.70 11.39 -7.32
CA LEU A 148 -5.82 11.10 -6.44
C LEU A 148 -7.00 10.60 -7.28
N ARG A 149 -8.19 10.48 -6.70
CA ARG A 149 -9.37 10.02 -7.43
C ARG A 149 -10.67 10.68 -7.02
N VAL A 150 -11.60 10.76 -7.97
CA VAL A 150 -13.02 11.02 -7.73
C VAL A 150 -13.84 9.80 -8.14
N ASP A 151 -14.97 9.61 -7.49
CA ASP A 151 -15.93 8.55 -7.82
C ASP A 151 -17.25 9.14 -8.31
N PHE A 152 -17.77 8.63 -9.43
CA PHE A 152 -19.04 9.09 -9.99
C PHE A 152 -20.22 8.38 -9.34
N ALA A 153 -20.15 7.06 -9.22
CA ALA A 153 -21.21 6.25 -8.61
C ALA A 153 -20.70 4.89 -8.12
N GLY A 154 -21.53 4.22 -7.30
CA GLY A 154 -21.25 2.88 -6.78
C GLY A 154 -20.27 2.83 -5.60
N GLY A 155 -19.86 3.97 -5.04
CA GLY A 155 -19.02 3.99 -3.85
C GLY A 155 -19.63 3.17 -2.71
N TRP A 156 -18.79 2.52 -1.89
CA TRP A 156 -19.12 1.52 -0.86
C TRP A 156 -19.37 0.10 -1.36
N LEU A 157 -19.68 -0.10 -2.64
CA LEU A 157 -19.81 -1.46 -3.19
C LEU A 157 -18.45 -2.16 -3.35
N ASP A 158 -17.36 -1.43 -3.16
CA ASP A 158 -15.98 -1.91 -3.07
C ASP A 158 -15.60 -2.33 -1.64
N VAL A 159 -16.48 -2.12 -0.64
CA VAL A 159 -16.29 -2.68 0.69
C VAL A 159 -16.85 -4.10 0.69
N PRO A 160 -16.06 -5.15 1.00
CA PRO A 160 -16.49 -6.55 0.86
C PRO A 160 -17.85 -6.85 1.53
N LYS A 161 -18.08 -6.30 2.74
CA LYS A 161 -19.33 -6.45 3.49
C LYS A 161 -20.58 -5.90 2.77
N PHE A 162 -20.42 -4.88 1.94
CA PHE A 162 -21.51 -4.19 1.24
C PHE A 162 -21.50 -4.46 -0.26
N SER A 163 -20.62 -5.35 -0.71
CA SER A 163 -20.53 -5.74 -2.11
C SER A 163 -21.83 -6.39 -2.58
N ARG A 164 -22.14 -6.20 -3.86
CA ARG A 164 -23.36 -6.68 -4.49
C ARG A 164 -23.06 -7.29 -5.84
N ASN A 165 -23.55 -8.51 -6.06
CA ASN A 165 -23.37 -9.18 -7.34
C ASN A 165 -24.04 -8.35 -8.47
N GLY A 166 -23.34 -8.20 -9.59
CA GLY A 166 -23.74 -7.34 -10.70
C GLY A 166 -23.66 -5.82 -10.40
N GLY A 167 -23.10 -5.43 -9.26
CA GLY A 167 -22.88 -4.03 -8.91
C GLY A 167 -21.59 -3.51 -9.54
N TYR A 168 -21.54 -2.20 -9.77
CA TYR A 168 -20.37 -1.55 -10.37
C TYR A 168 -19.96 -0.30 -9.60
N ILE A 169 -18.66 -0.03 -9.61
CA ILE A 169 -18.05 1.21 -9.13
C ILE A 169 -17.43 1.92 -10.32
N VAL A 170 -17.75 3.20 -10.51
CA VAL A 170 -17.19 4.02 -11.60
C VAL A 170 -16.44 5.20 -11.02
N ASN A 171 -15.12 5.21 -11.21
CA ASN A 171 -14.23 6.22 -10.65
C ASN A 171 -13.16 6.64 -11.66
N CYS A 172 -12.52 7.76 -11.39
CA CYS A 172 -11.51 8.33 -12.27
C CYS A 172 -10.34 8.90 -11.46
N ALA A 173 -9.13 8.56 -11.90
CA ALA A 173 -7.91 9.21 -11.41
C ALA A 173 -7.86 10.66 -11.89
N ILE A 174 -7.34 11.55 -11.05
CA ILE A 174 -7.34 12.99 -11.31
C ILE A 174 -5.94 13.59 -11.19
N SER A 175 -5.77 14.74 -11.83
CA SER A 175 -4.66 15.68 -11.64
C SER A 175 -5.19 17.01 -11.09
N PRO A 176 -4.35 17.87 -10.46
CA PRO A 176 -2.91 17.71 -10.21
C PRO A 176 -2.53 16.46 -9.40
N LEU A 177 -1.37 15.88 -9.72
CA LEU A 177 -0.78 14.77 -8.96
C LEU A 177 -0.24 15.27 -7.62
N VAL A 178 -0.09 14.37 -6.65
CA VAL A 178 0.47 14.66 -5.33
C VAL A 178 1.79 13.94 -5.08
N SER A 179 2.63 14.51 -4.23
CA SER A 179 3.86 13.90 -3.71
C SER A 179 3.98 14.11 -2.20
N LEU A 180 4.96 13.46 -1.57
CA LEU A 180 5.26 13.68 -0.14
C LEU A 180 5.69 15.12 0.17
N SER A 181 6.25 15.83 -0.81
CA SER A 181 6.71 17.22 -0.67
C SER A 181 5.71 18.26 -1.16
N HIS A 182 4.69 17.85 -1.91
CA HIS A 182 3.73 18.75 -2.54
C HIS A 182 2.34 18.11 -2.55
N TRP A 183 1.49 18.62 -1.65
CA TRP A 183 0.15 18.11 -1.43
C TRP A 183 -0.83 19.28 -1.33
N GLU A 184 -1.53 19.57 -2.42
CA GLU A 184 -2.37 20.77 -2.55
C GLU A 184 -3.84 20.58 -2.13
N TYR A 185 -4.20 19.37 -1.74
CA TYR A 185 -5.55 18.98 -1.33
C TYR A 185 -5.64 18.87 0.19
N GLU A 186 -6.80 19.16 0.75
CA GLU A 186 -6.99 18.94 2.19
C GLU A 186 -6.78 17.47 2.59
N ILE A 187 -6.35 17.26 3.83
CA ILE A 187 -6.29 15.94 4.46
C ILE A 187 -7.72 15.48 4.75
N LYS A 188 -7.98 14.16 4.71
CA LYS A 188 -9.31 13.60 5.00
C LYS A 188 -10.37 14.24 4.09
N SER A 189 -10.11 14.17 2.78
CA SER A 189 -10.85 14.94 1.79
C SER A 189 -11.75 14.14 0.86
N GLY A 190 -11.82 12.82 1.06
CA GLY A 190 -12.64 11.93 0.26
C GLY A 190 -12.05 11.59 -1.11
N LEU A 191 -10.79 11.96 -1.39
CA LEU A 191 -10.12 11.76 -2.69
C LEU A 191 -9.16 10.55 -2.74
N GLY A 192 -9.15 9.69 -1.72
CA GLY A 192 -8.20 8.56 -1.63
C GLY A 192 -6.79 8.93 -1.14
N GLY A 193 -6.67 10.01 -0.36
CA GLY A 193 -5.39 10.51 0.15
C GLY A 193 -4.60 9.51 0.99
N SER A 194 -5.25 8.72 1.84
CA SER A 194 -4.59 7.69 2.67
C SER A 194 -3.95 6.58 1.83
N ALA A 195 -4.67 6.12 0.81
CA ALA A 195 -4.15 5.13 -0.13
C ALA A 195 -2.97 5.71 -0.93
N ALA A 196 -3.12 6.94 -1.46
CA ALA A 196 -2.04 7.64 -2.17
C ALA A 196 -0.79 7.81 -1.30
N TYR A 197 -0.94 8.25 -0.06
CA TYR A 197 0.17 8.37 0.90
C TYR A 197 0.84 7.03 1.16
N SER A 198 0.05 5.96 1.34
CA SER A 198 0.59 4.61 1.55
C SER A 198 1.43 4.14 0.37
N VAL A 199 0.98 4.39 -0.87
CA VAL A 199 1.75 4.05 -2.09
C VAL A 199 3.03 4.89 -2.18
N LEU A 200 2.97 6.20 -1.90
CA LEU A 200 4.16 7.08 -1.89
C LEU A 200 5.19 6.66 -0.83
N MET A 201 4.74 6.04 0.26
CA MET A 201 5.59 5.47 1.31
C MET A 201 6.07 4.03 1.00
N GLY A 202 5.78 3.49 -0.19
CA GLY A 202 6.17 2.13 -0.57
C GLY A 202 5.41 1.03 0.17
N LYS A 203 4.23 1.32 0.72
CA LYS A 203 3.40 0.33 1.41
C LYS A 203 2.39 -0.28 0.43
N ASN A 204 1.95 -1.51 0.68
CA ASN A 204 0.85 -2.11 -0.06
C ASN A 204 -0.48 -1.51 0.39
N ALA A 205 -0.96 -0.50 -0.35
CA ALA A 205 -2.16 0.23 0.00
C ALA A 205 -3.44 -0.64 -0.05
N VAL A 206 -3.54 -1.60 -0.99
CA VAL A 206 -4.72 -2.49 -1.11
C VAL A 206 -4.86 -3.38 0.12
N GLU A 207 -3.78 -4.08 0.50
CA GLU A 207 -3.80 -4.94 1.70
C GLU A 207 -4.04 -4.13 2.97
N THR A 208 -3.48 -2.92 3.05
CA THR A 208 -3.66 -2.05 4.23
C THR A 208 -5.13 -1.65 4.38
N GLU A 209 -5.79 -1.23 3.30
CA GLU A 209 -7.18 -0.79 3.32
C GLU A 209 -8.14 -1.98 3.58
N LEU A 210 -7.95 -3.13 2.91
CA LEU A 210 -8.76 -4.33 3.15
C LEU A 210 -8.71 -4.81 4.61
N ASN A 211 -7.53 -4.77 5.23
CA ASN A 211 -7.35 -5.18 6.62
C ASN A 211 -8.06 -4.24 7.64
N ILE A 212 -8.30 -2.98 7.26
CA ILE A 212 -9.00 -1.99 8.11
C ILE A 212 -10.52 -2.03 7.83
N GLY A 213 -10.98 -2.86 6.88
CA GLY A 213 -12.39 -2.98 6.50
C GLY A 213 -12.90 -1.80 5.69
N VAL A 214 -11.99 -1.05 5.06
CA VAL A 214 -12.29 0.05 4.14
C VAL A 214 -12.19 -0.44 2.70
N GLY A 215 -12.86 0.25 1.78
CA GLY A 215 -13.07 -0.21 0.42
C GLY A 215 -11.79 -0.20 -0.43
N TRP A 216 -11.66 -1.14 -1.37
CA TRP A 216 -10.44 -1.31 -2.17
C TRP A 216 -10.31 -0.33 -3.33
N GLN A 217 -11.32 0.51 -3.61
CA GLN A 217 -11.35 1.29 -4.86
C GLN A 217 -10.21 2.31 -4.96
N ASP A 218 -9.80 2.91 -3.83
CA ASP A 218 -8.83 4.00 -3.77
C ASP A 218 -7.46 3.56 -4.30
N PRO A 219 -6.80 2.53 -3.72
CA PRO A 219 -5.53 2.06 -4.25
C PRO A 219 -5.66 1.46 -5.65
N ALA A 220 -6.81 0.86 -6.01
CA ALA A 220 -7.02 0.28 -7.32
C ALA A 220 -7.00 1.32 -8.45
N ILE A 221 -7.77 2.42 -8.32
CA ILE A 221 -7.80 3.48 -9.35
C ILE A 221 -6.51 4.30 -9.37
N ILE A 222 -5.86 4.46 -8.22
CA ILE A 222 -4.58 5.14 -8.11
C ILE A 222 -3.50 4.42 -8.93
N SER A 223 -3.48 3.08 -8.86
CA SER A 223 -2.57 2.25 -9.65
C SER A 223 -2.98 2.17 -11.12
N GLU A 224 -4.28 2.03 -11.40
CA GLU A 224 -4.76 1.78 -12.76
C GLU A 224 -4.79 3.07 -13.59
N THR A 225 -5.25 4.18 -13.02
CA THR A 225 -5.46 5.49 -13.69
C THR A 225 -6.51 5.46 -14.83
N GLY A 226 -6.93 6.64 -15.29
CA GLY A 226 -7.99 6.79 -16.30
C GLY A 226 -9.38 6.80 -15.69
N LEU A 227 -10.39 6.46 -16.48
CA LEU A 227 -11.77 6.27 -16.03
C LEU A 227 -12.09 4.77 -16.10
N CYS A 228 -12.42 4.21 -14.94
CA CYS A 228 -12.54 2.77 -14.74
C CYS A 228 -13.93 2.39 -14.27
N VAL A 229 -14.41 1.26 -14.78
CA VAL A 229 -15.59 0.54 -14.32
C VAL A 229 -15.10 -0.72 -13.66
N TRP A 230 -15.43 -0.90 -12.39
CA TRP A 230 -15.03 -2.06 -11.60
C TRP A 230 -16.26 -2.87 -11.20
N ARG A 231 -16.14 -4.20 -11.20
CA ARG A 231 -17.17 -5.05 -10.60
C ARG A 231 -17.09 -4.96 -9.07
N SER A 232 -18.24 -4.86 -8.43
CA SER A 232 -18.37 -4.97 -6.98
C SER A 232 -18.03 -6.40 -6.54
N GLY A 233 -17.26 -6.52 -5.46
CA GLY A 233 -16.81 -7.79 -4.92
C GLY A 233 -15.76 -7.60 -3.82
N GLU A 234 -15.18 -8.71 -3.36
CA GLU A 234 -14.16 -8.71 -2.31
C GLU A 234 -12.83 -8.09 -2.75
N LEU A 235 -12.50 -8.21 -4.04
CA LEU A 235 -11.26 -7.75 -4.64
C LEU A 235 -11.53 -6.88 -5.88
N PRO A 236 -10.60 -5.98 -6.24
CA PRO A 236 -10.73 -5.17 -7.44
C PRO A 236 -10.75 -6.04 -8.71
N VAL A 237 -11.85 -5.97 -9.46
CA VAL A 237 -11.97 -6.59 -10.80
C VAL A 237 -12.31 -5.49 -11.79
N LEU A 238 -11.34 -5.12 -12.63
CA LEU A 238 -11.51 -4.11 -13.67
C LEU A 238 -12.34 -4.69 -14.81
N GLU A 239 -13.51 -4.12 -15.06
CA GLU A 239 -14.39 -4.50 -16.17
C GLU A 239 -14.05 -3.73 -17.44
N MET A 240 -13.84 -2.42 -17.32
CA MET A 240 -13.51 -1.57 -18.45
C MET A 240 -12.68 -0.36 -18.00
N LYS A 241 -11.73 0.04 -18.83
CA LYS A 241 -11.00 1.30 -18.73
C LYS A 241 -11.11 2.06 -20.03
N ILE A 242 -11.44 3.34 -19.96
CA ILE A 242 -11.53 4.21 -21.14
C ILE A 242 -10.68 5.46 -20.99
N ASN A 243 -10.32 6.06 -22.12
CA ASN A 243 -9.73 7.39 -22.15
C ASN A 243 -10.78 8.42 -21.69
N PRO A 244 -10.52 9.16 -20.59
CA PRO A 244 -11.49 10.09 -20.01
C PRO A 244 -11.51 11.47 -20.69
N SER A 245 -11.02 11.62 -21.92
CA SER A 245 -10.87 12.93 -22.58
C SER A 245 -12.16 13.75 -22.66
N PHE A 246 -13.34 13.12 -22.70
CA PHE A 246 -14.63 13.81 -22.69
C PHE A 246 -14.92 14.55 -21.37
N LEU A 247 -14.19 14.24 -20.29
CA LEU A 247 -14.27 14.91 -18.98
C LEU A 247 -13.35 16.13 -18.87
N LEU A 248 -12.43 16.34 -19.83
CA LEU A 248 -11.54 17.50 -19.84
C LEU A 248 -12.36 18.78 -19.84
N GLY A 249 -12.01 19.72 -18.95
CA GLY A 249 -12.77 20.97 -18.87
C GLY A 249 -14.01 20.92 -17.98
N LYS A 250 -14.44 19.75 -17.50
CA LYS A 250 -15.80 19.59 -16.92
C LYS A 250 -15.85 19.41 -15.41
N MET A 251 -14.75 19.08 -14.77
CA MET A 251 -14.73 18.71 -13.35
C MET A 251 -14.02 19.74 -12.48
N THR A 252 -14.48 19.86 -11.24
CA THR A 252 -13.86 20.67 -10.20
C THR A 252 -14.28 20.15 -8.83
N LEU A 253 -13.49 20.49 -7.81
CA LEU A 253 -13.77 20.16 -6.43
C LEU A 253 -14.16 21.41 -5.64
N TYR A 254 -15.05 21.24 -4.68
CA TYR A 254 -15.43 22.25 -3.71
C TYR A 254 -15.18 21.74 -2.29
N TRP A 255 -14.33 22.42 -1.52
CA TRP A 255 -14.08 22.06 -0.12
C TRP A 255 -15.25 22.53 0.75
N THR A 256 -15.87 21.57 1.43
CA THR A 256 -17.10 21.78 2.20
C THR A 256 -16.87 22.47 3.56
N GLY A 257 -15.62 22.75 3.93
CA GLY A 257 -15.26 23.36 5.21
C GLY A 257 -15.15 22.37 6.38
N THR A 258 -15.54 21.10 6.18
CA THR A 258 -15.48 20.04 7.20
C THR A 258 -14.66 18.87 6.68
N THR A 259 -13.99 18.14 7.58
CA THR A 259 -13.19 16.96 7.19
C THR A 259 -14.07 15.72 7.03
N HIS A 260 -13.67 14.84 6.11
CA HIS A 260 -14.31 13.56 5.86
C HIS A 260 -13.70 12.45 6.75
N SER A 261 -14.52 11.53 7.27
CA SER A 261 -14.02 10.31 7.91
C SER A 261 -14.74 9.07 7.36
N THR A 262 -14.06 8.26 6.56
CA THR A 262 -14.63 6.99 6.04
C THR A 262 -14.96 6.00 7.18
N PRO A 263 -14.03 5.71 8.12
CA PRO A 263 -14.25 4.68 9.15
C PRO A 263 -15.44 4.98 10.06
N ASP A 264 -15.62 6.24 10.45
CA ASP A 264 -16.72 6.66 11.34
C ASP A 264 -18.10 6.58 10.67
N ASN A 265 -18.13 6.53 9.33
CA ASN A 265 -19.37 6.50 8.56
C ASN A 265 -19.73 5.10 8.03
N THR A 266 -18.88 4.09 8.25
CA THR A 266 -19.06 2.72 7.73
C THR A 266 -20.32 2.02 8.28
N ASN A 267 -20.78 2.41 9.47
CA ASN A 267 -21.92 1.77 10.16
C ASN A 267 -23.23 2.58 10.09
N ARG A 268 -23.28 3.67 9.31
CA ARG A 268 -24.53 4.44 9.12
C ARG A 268 -25.49 3.69 8.21
N ALA A 269 -26.79 3.87 8.41
CA ALA A 269 -27.80 3.35 7.50
C ALA A 269 -27.65 4.06 6.14
N ARG A 270 -27.51 3.28 5.07
CA ARG A 270 -27.38 3.76 3.69
C ARG A 270 -28.33 3.00 2.78
N ASP A 271 -28.82 3.69 1.76
CA ASP A 271 -29.59 3.06 0.70
C ASP A 271 -28.65 2.40 -0.32
N TYR A 272 -28.21 1.17 0.02
CA TYR A 272 -27.35 0.38 -0.85
C TYR A 272 -28.04 -0.03 -2.16
N ASP A 273 -29.38 -0.05 -2.21
CA ASP A 273 -30.13 -0.31 -3.45
C ASP A 273 -29.99 0.87 -4.41
N LEU A 274 -30.07 2.09 -3.89
CA LEU A 274 -29.89 3.31 -4.67
C LEU A 274 -28.44 3.47 -5.14
N ILE A 275 -27.47 3.17 -4.28
CA ILE A 275 -26.03 3.16 -4.63
C ILE A 275 -25.76 2.13 -5.73
N TYR A 276 -26.31 0.91 -5.60
CA TYR A 276 -26.24 -0.14 -6.60
C TYR A 276 -26.79 0.30 -7.96
N LYS A 277 -28.00 0.88 -7.95
CA LYS A 277 -28.63 1.41 -9.16
C LYS A 277 -27.81 2.51 -9.81
N ALA A 278 -27.26 3.43 -9.01
CA ALA A 278 -26.38 4.49 -9.51
C ALA A 278 -25.12 3.90 -10.17
N GLY A 279 -24.52 2.87 -9.55
CA GLY A 279 -23.38 2.14 -10.10
C GLY A 279 -23.67 1.52 -11.47
N ILE A 280 -24.82 0.85 -11.63
CA ILE A 280 -25.25 0.29 -12.91
C ILE A 280 -25.43 1.39 -13.98
N ILE A 281 -26.14 2.47 -13.66
CA ILE A 281 -26.37 3.56 -14.62
C ILE A 281 -25.04 4.18 -15.07
N ALA A 282 -24.10 4.38 -14.14
CA ALA A 282 -22.78 4.87 -14.48
C ALA A 282 -22.01 3.89 -15.37
N ALA A 283 -22.05 2.58 -15.06
CA ALA A 283 -21.38 1.57 -15.86
C ALA A 283 -21.94 1.50 -17.28
N ASP A 284 -23.25 1.46 -17.43
CA ASP A 284 -23.95 1.49 -18.73
C ASP A 284 -23.60 2.75 -19.53
N ALA A 285 -23.53 3.91 -18.87
CA ALA A 285 -23.10 5.15 -19.51
C ALA A 285 -21.71 5.01 -20.15
N ILE A 286 -20.80 4.27 -19.52
CA ILE A 286 -19.46 4.02 -20.05
C ILE A 286 -19.48 2.93 -21.12
N PHE A 287 -20.12 1.78 -20.87
CA PHE A 287 -20.18 0.66 -21.82
C PHE A 287 -20.79 1.04 -23.16
N TYR A 288 -21.87 1.83 -23.12
CA TYR A 288 -22.60 2.26 -24.32
C TYR A 288 -22.20 3.65 -24.80
N LYS A 289 -21.18 4.27 -24.19
CA LYS A 289 -20.68 5.63 -24.50
C LYS A 289 -21.78 6.71 -24.46
N GLN A 290 -22.74 6.55 -23.55
CA GLN A 290 -23.84 7.48 -23.30
C GLN A 290 -23.47 8.41 -22.15
N PHE A 291 -22.44 9.24 -22.33
CA PHE A 291 -21.79 9.97 -21.24
C PHE A 291 -22.72 10.92 -20.46
N GLU A 292 -23.81 11.41 -21.05
CA GLU A 292 -24.80 12.22 -20.33
C GLU A 292 -25.48 11.47 -19.18
N LYS A 293 -25.65 10.15 -19.30
CA LYS A 293 -26.21 9.30 -18.23
C LYS A 293 -25.28 9.21 -17.02
N LEU A 294 -23.99 9.50 -17.18
CA LEU A 294 -23.07 9.55 -16.05
C LEU A 294 -23.49 10.63 -15.05
N TRP A 295 -24.06 11.74 -15.54
CA TRP A 295 -24.55 12.83 -14.68
C TRP A 295 -25.80 12.41 -13.90
N GLU A 296 -26.66 11.59 -14.50
CA GLU A 296 -27.81 11.00 -13.81
C GLU A 296 -27.36 10.09 -12.68
N ALA A 297 -26.34 9.27 -12.91
CA ALA A 297 -25.75 8.42 -11.87
C ALA A 297 -25.13 9.22 -10.71
N VAL A 298 -24.46 10.34 -11.02
CA VAL A 298 -23.91 11.26 -10.01
C VAL A 298 -25.04 11.89 -9.18
N LYS A 299 -26.10 12.38 -9.83
CA LYS A 299 -27.29 12.93 -9.15
C LYS A 299 -27.97 11.89 -8.25
N LEU A 300 -28.06 10.64 -8.72
CA LEU A 300 -28.64 9.54 -7.95
C LEU A 300 -27.80 9.21 -6.73
N SER A 301 -26.47 9.20 -6.87
CA SER A 301 -25.54 9.02 -5.77
C SER A 301 -25.66 10.14 -4.74
N TYR A 302 -25.80 11.39 -5.19
CA TYR A 302 -26.01 12.54 -4.30
C TYR A 302 -27.35 12.49 -3.56
N ARG A 303 -28.42 12.03 -4.23
CA ARG A 303 -29.70 11.77 -3.57
C ARG A 303 -29.57 10.75 -2.45
N ALA A 304 -28.81 9.67 -2.65
CA ALA A 304 -28.52 8.71 -1.59
C ALA A 304 -27.79 9.39 -0.41
N GLN A 305 -26.77 10.21 -0.70
CA GLN A 305 -26.03 10.98 0.31
C GLN A 305 -26.92 11.93 1.13
N LEU A 306 -27.89 12.60 0.50
CA LEU A 306 -28.87 13.44 1.21
C LEU A 306 -29.82 12.62 2.08
N GLN A 307 -30.25 11.44 1.62
CA GLN A 307 -31.08 10.51 2.40
C GLN A 307 -30.35 9.95 3.62
N GLU A 308 -29.02 9.86 3.58
CA GLU A 308 -28.19 9.53 4.74
C GLU A 308 -28.19 10.66 5.79
N GLY A 309 -28.57 11.89 5.41
CA GLY A 309 -28.62 13.06 6.29
C GLY A 309 -27.49 14.06 6.09
N MET A 310 -26.73 13.97 4.99
CA MET A 310 -25.70 14.97 4.66
C MET A 310 -26.35 16.32 4.32
N SER A 311 -25.66 17.41 4.68
CA SER A 311 -26.10 18.76 4.31
C SER A 311 -26.13 18.96 2.80
N ALA A 312 -27.11 19.73 2.32
CA ALA A 312 -27.16 20.11 0.92
C ALA A 312 -25.94 20.94 0.52
N LEU A 313 -25.28 20.52 -0.55
CA LEU A 313 -24.20 21.24 -1.20
C LEU A 313 -24.76 22.47 -1.96
N PRO A 314 -24.07 23.62 -1.92
CA PRO A 314 -24.50 24.85 -2.58
C PRO A 314 -24.63 24.70 -4.10
N ASP A 315 -25.56 25.41 -4.73
CA ASP A 315 -25.82 25.42 -6.17
C ASP A 315 -25.06 26.56 -6.87
N PHE A 316 -24.45 26.26 -8.02
CA PHE A 316 -23.65 27.21 -8.80
C PHE A 316 -23.84 27.06 -10.33
N GLY A 317 -24.91 26.38 -10.76
CA GLY A 317 -25.19 26.15 -12.19
C GLY A 317 -24.50 24.92 -12.77
N GLU A 318 -24.03 24.01 -11.92
CA GLU A 318 -23.50 22.72 -12.31
C GLU A 318 -24.57 21.79 -12.90
N ILE A 319 -24.15 20.84 -13.73
CA ILE A 319 -25.01 19.77 -14.23
C ILE A 319 -25.28 18.76 -13.13
N ALA A 320 -24.26 18.38 -12.38
CA ALA A 320 -24.34 17.38 -11.32
C ALA A 320 -23.27 17.65 -10.26
N LYS A 321 -23.57 17.24 -9.02
CA LYS A 321 -22.64 17.29 -7.90
C LYS A 321 -22.89 16.15 -6.94
N LYS A 322 -21.88 15.82 -6.13
CA LYS A 322 -21.96 14.90 -4.99
C LYS A 322 -20.76 15.08 -4.07
N TYR A 323 -20.85 14.61 -2.83
CA TYR A 323 -19.66 14.46 -2.00
C TYR A 323 -18.73 13.38 -2.56
N CYS A 324 -17.42 13.57 -2.46
CA CYS A 324 -16.42 12.55 -2.81
C CYS A 324 -16.27 11.51 -1.69
N GLY A 325 -15.89 10.29 -2.05
CA GLY A 325 -15.62 9.23 -1.08
C GLY A 325 -16.85 8.91 -0.23
N GLY A 326 -16.66 8.74 1.08
CA GLY A 326 -17.75 8.32 1.98
C GLY A 326 -18.73 9.42 2.41
N GLY A 327 -18.53 10.68 1.98
CA GLY A 327 -19.40 11.83 2.28
C GLY A 327 -19.26 12.43 3.69
N TRP A 328 -20.20 13.25 4.15
CA TRP A 328 -20.16 13.93 5.46
C TRP A 328 -19.01 14.92 5.68
N GLY A 329 -18.55 15.55 4.59
CA GLY A 329 -17.42 16.48 4.60
C GLY A 329 -16.45 16.17 3.47
N GLY A 330 -15.27 16.75 3.52
CA GLY A 330 -14.27 16.61 2.47
C GLY A 330 -14.53 17.53 1.28
N TYR A 331 -14.05 17.11 0.11
CA TYR A 331 -14.44 17.73 -1.16
C TYR A 331 -15.76 17.17 -1.68
N ALA A 332 -16.49 18.01 -2.39
CA ALA A 332 -17.55 17.61 -3.29
C ALA A 332 -17.08 17.77 -4.74
N LEU A 333 -17.45 16.80 -5.59
CA LEU A 333 -17.27 16.86 -7.03
C LEU A 333 -18.41 17.69 -7.63
N TYR A 334 -18.06 18.66 -8.47
CA TYR A 334 -18.99 19.43 -9.30
C TYR A 334 -18.64 19.22 -10.77
N ILE A 335 -19.69 19.10 -11.58
CA ILE A 335 -19.59 18.74 -13.00
C ILE A 335 -20.32 19.79 -13.82
N PHE A 336 -19.65 20.32 -14.83
CA PHE A 336 -20.14 21.37 -15.71
C PHE A 336 -20.20 20.89 -17.16
N ASP A 337 -20.98 21.59 -17.97
CA ASP A 337 -21.16 21.26 -19.38
C ASP A 337 -19.86 21.44 -20.19
N ASN A 338 -19.14 22.51 -19.87
CA ASN A 338 -17.96 22.94 -20.60
C ASN A 338 -16.98 23.71 -19.70
N VAL A 339 -15.80 23.96 -20.26
CA VAL A 339 -14.68 24.67 -19.63
C VAL A 339 -15.06 26.07 -19.13
N ILE A 340 -15.92 26.80 -19.84
CA ILE A 340 -16.27 28.18 -19.52
C ILE A 340 -17.09 28.22 -18.23
N GLU A 341 -18.11 27.36 -18.11
CA GLU A 341 -18.94 27.29 -16.91
C GLU A 341 -18.15 26.78 -15.69
N ARG A 342 -17.28 25.78 -15.90
CA ARG A 342 -16.37 25.33 -14.84
C ARG A 342 -15.43 26.46 -14.38
N ASP A 343 -14.85 27.22 -15.30
CA ASP A 343 -13.88 28.26 -14.95
C ASP A 343 -14.54 29.44 -14.23
N LYS A 344 -15.81 29.75 -14.52
CA LYS A 344 -16.61 30.68 -13.71
C LYS A 344 -16.74 30.21 -12.27
N PHE A 345 -16.95 28.92 -12.05
CA PHE A 345 -17.04 28.33 -10.72
C PHE A 345 -15.71 28.40 -9.96
N LEU A 346 -14.57 28.24 -10.63
CA LEU A 346 -13.24 28.29 -10.00
C LEU A 346 -12.89 29.66 -9.37
N ILE A 347 -13.66 30.71 -9.65
CA ILE A 347 -13.52 32.02 -8.98
C ILE A 347 -13.96 31.93 -7.50
N GLN A 348 -14.80 30.97 -7.16
CA GLN A 348 -15.26 30.78 -5.78
C GLN A 348 -14.09 30.35 -4.89
N LYS A 349 -14.11 30.86 -3.64
CA LYS A 349 -13.20 30.37 -2.60
C LYS A 349 -13.43 28.88 -2.38
N ASN A 350 -12.40 28.17 -1.91
CA ASN A 350 -12.45 26.74 -1.57
C ASN A 350 -12.63 25.79 -2.76
N THR A 351 -12.49 26.28 -4.00
CA THR A 351 -12.52 25.42 -5.18
C THR A 351 -11.12 24.92 -5.55
N LYS A 352 -11.05 23.77 -6.21
CA LYS A 352 -9.84 23.23 -6.81
C LYS A 352 -10.13 22.78 -8.23
N LYS A 353 -9.28 23.18 -9.17
CA LYS A 353 -9.31 22.68 -10.53
C LYS A 353 -8.77 21.25 -10.54
N ILE A 354 -9.50 20.36 -11.19
CA ILE A 354 -9.05 18.99 -11.45
C ILE A 354 -9.29 18.63 -12.90
N GLU A 355 -8.47 17.74 -13.43
CA GLU A 355 -8.62 17.15 -14.76
C GLU A 355 -8.46 15.64 -14.66
N PRO A 356 -9.12 14.85 -15.52
CA PRO A 356 -8.92 13.41 -15.53
C PRO A 356 -7.46 13.08 -15.87
N TYR A 357 -6.90 12.09 -15.18
CA TYR A 357 -5.54 11.64 -15.38
C TYR A 357 -5.53 10.18 -15.85
N ILE A 358 -4.83 9.92 -16.95
CA ILE A 358 -4.52 8.58 -17.43
C ILE A 358 -3.02 8.51 -17.67
N ALA A 359 -2.36 7.54 -17.04
CA ALA A 359 -0.97 7.28 -17.33
C ALA A 359 -0.88 6.71 -18.75
N ASN A 360 -0.02 7.32 -19.58
CA ASN A 360 0.37 6.67 -20.83
C ASN A 360 1.13 5.41 -20.44
N ASN A 361 0.55 4.24 -20.68
CA ASN A 361 1.25 2.95 -20.54
C ASN A 361 2.34 2.86 -21.61
N ILE A 362 3.40 3.67 -21.49
CA ILE A 362 4.71 3.25 -21.97
C ILE A 362 5.16 2.23 -20.93
N LYS A 363 4.76 0.97 -21.14
CA LYS A 363 5.53 -0.13 -20.57
C LYS A 363 6.95 0.06 -21.10
N ASN A 364 7.83 0.67 -20.30
CA ASN A 364 9.27 0.60 -20.53
C ASN A 364 9.66 -0.87 -20.32
N ASN A 365 9.41 -1.68 -21.36
CA ASN A 365 10.12 -2.92 -21.58
C ASN A 365 11.45 -2.54 -22.22
N THR A 366 12.43 -2.19 -21.39
CA THR A 366 13.86 -2.36 -21.68
C THR A 366 14.59 -2.47 -20.36
#